data_AF-A0A1L7RMY9-F1
#
_entry.id   AF-A0A1L7RMY9-F1
#
_cell.length_a   1.000
_cell.length_b   1.000
_cell.length_c   1.000
_cell.angle_alpha   90.00
_cell.angle_beta   90.00
_cell.angle_gamma   90.00
#
_symmetry.space_group_name_H-M   'P 1'
#
loop_
_entity.id
_entity.type
_entity.pdbx_description
1 polymer ?
#
loop_
_entity_poly.entity_id
_entity_poly.type
_entity_poly.pdbx_seq_one_letter_code
_entity_poly.pdbx_strand_id
1 'polypeptide(L)'
;MRVRVAFDRDLLFRPFDVPPRGVRDRVTGLRVAGLGIFVRFDRVFEVDGLDREPPGATLLNVGLRVSFDQGHGLRFWPDEDLDCGWEVCDWLVYEPVAWPYTVAPRSVDRGVFEGLLDRYGDLLVEDEHLSTTSFRLEPVSSASPVVLAGGRSA
;
A
#
# COMPACT_ATOMS: atom_id res chain seq x y z
N MET A 1 -14.40 -16.65 -7.08
CA MET A 1 -13.46 -15.80 -7.85
C MET A 1 -12.07 -15.90 -7.24
N ARG A 2 -11.01 -15.72 -8.03
CA ARG A 2 -9.63 -15.72 -7.52
C ARG A 2 -9.14 -14.28 -7.40
N VAL A 3 -8.61 -13.91 -6.24
CA VAL A 3 -8.11 -12.55 -5.94
C VAL A 3 -6.75 -12.60 -5.28
N ARG A 4 -5.95 -11.55 -5.50
CA ARG A 4 -4.88 -11.15 -4.58
C ARG A 4 -5.40 -10.02 -3.70
N VAL A 5 -4.77 -9.83 -2.54
CA VAL A 5 -5.12 -8.74 -1.61
C VAL A 5 -3.94 -7.79 -1.50
N ALA A 6 -4.24 -6.50 -1.59
CA ALA A 6 -3.30 -5.44 -1.28
C ALA A 6 -3.79 -4.68 -0.05
N PHE A 7 -2.90 -4.42 0.90
CA PHE A 7 -3.18 -3.68 2.12
C PHE A 7 -2.47 -2.33 2.10
N ASP A 8 -3.15 -1.28 2.56
CA ASP A 8 -2.49 -0.01 2.76
C ASP A 8 -1.52 -0.06 3.94
N ARG A 9 -0.48 0.76 3.84
CA ARG A 9 0.42 1.12 4.93
C ARG A 9 0.54 2.62 4.94
N ASP A 10 0.01 3.20 5.99
CA ASP A 10 0.19 4.59 6.29
C ASP A 10 1.62 4.82 6.76
N LEU A 11 2.35 5.73 6.13
CA LEU A 11 3.77 5.94 6.43
C LEU A 11 4.00 7.26 7.17
N LEU A 12 3.41 8.34 6.64
CA LEU A 12 3.66 9.70 7.11
C LEU A 12 2.35 10.49 7.13
N PHE A 13 2.08 11.23 8.20
CA PHE A 13 0.94 12.14 8.30
C PHE A 13 1.33 13.48 8.88
N ARG A 14 0.55 14.52 8.56
CA ARG A 14 0.62 15.75 9.34
C ARG A 14 0.21 15.49 10.79
N PRO A 15 0.85 16.17 11.78
CA PRO A 15 0.43 16.13 13.17
C PRO A 15 -1.08 16.38 13.33
N PHE A 16 -1.76 15.51 14.10
CA PHE A 16 -3.22 15.53 14.28
C PHE A 16 -3.75 16.78 15.03
N ASP A 17 -2.87 17.52 15.70
CA ASP A 17 -3.18 18.80 16.38
C ASP A 17 -3.28 19.98 15.40
N VAL A 18 -2.87 19.80 14.14
CA VAL A 18 -3.08 20.75 13.06
C VAL A 18 -4.17 20.19 12.15
N PRO A 19 -5.27 20.93 11.89
CA PRO A 19 -6.26 20.49 10.92
C PRO A 19 -5.55 20.10 9.62
N PRO A 20 -5.86 18.95 9.00
CA PRO A 20 -5.17 18.53 7.78
C PRO A 20 -5.65 19.44 6.66
N ARG A 21 -5.14 20.67 6.61
CA ARG A 21 -5.33 21.54 5.45
C ARG A 21 -4.43 21.09 4.30
N GLY A 22 -3.48 20.19 4.60
CA GLY A 22 -2.42 19.74 3.73
C GLY A 22 -1.52 20.88 3.26
N VAL A 23 -0.42 20.55 2.62
CA VAL A 23 0.41 21.50 1.87
C VAL A 23 0.08 21.33 0.40
N ARG A 24 -0.25 22.44 -0.29
CA ARG A 24 -0.43 22.38 -1.75
C ARG A 24 0.94 22.29 -2.40
N ASP A 25 1.24 21.16 -3.02
CA ASP A 25 2.43 20.98 -3.82
C ASP A 25 2.36 21.83 -5.09
N ARG A 26 3.41 22.59 -5.36
CA ARG A 26 3.43 23.52 -6.51
C ARG A 26 3.74 22.82 -7.83
N VAL A 27 4.32 21.62 -7.78
CA VAL A 27 4.71 20.85 -8.99
C VAL A 27 3.53 20.04 -9.51
N THR A 28 2.86 19.31 -8.63
CA THR A 28 1.76 18.39 -8.99
C THR A 28 0.38 19.01 -8.77
N GLY A 29 0.28 20.08 -7.98
CA GLY A 29 -0.99 20.68 -7.58
C GLY A 29 -1.74 19.90 -6.50
N LEU A 30 -1.24 18.74 -6.06
CA LEU A 30 -1.83 17.90 -5.03
C LEU A 30 -1.80 18.59 -3.67
N ARG A 31 -2.77 18.26 -2.80
CA ARG A 31 -2.80 18.77 -1.43
C ARG A 31 -2.36 17.67 -0.47
N VAL A 32 -1.10 17.70 -0.05
CA VAL A 32 -0.46 16.64 0.74
C VAL A 32 -0.80 16.77 2.22
N ALA A 33 -1.54 15.82 2.77
CA ALA A 33 -1.76 15.66 4.21
C ALA A 33 -1.07 14.41 4.79
N GLY A 34 -0.66 13.48 3.93
CA GLY A 34 0.12 12.31 4.30
C GLY A 34 0.57 11.53 3.08
N LEU A 35 1.36 10.48 3.32
CA LEU A 35 1.91 9.58 2.32
C LEU A 35 1.76 8.13 2.80
N GLY A 36 1.44 7.24 1.87
CA GLY A 36 1.26 5.81 2.14
C GLY A 36 1.59 4.94 0.93
N ILE A 37 1.48 3.63 1.09
CA ILE A 37 1.68 2.64 0.02
C ILE A 37 0.63 1.55 0.10
N PHE A 38 0.42 0.82 -0.99
CA PHE A 38 -0.19 -0.51 -0.93
C PHE A 38 0.86 -1.59 -1.10
N VAL A 39 0.78 -2.61 -0.25
CA VAL A 39 1.57 -3.83 -0.37
C VAL A 39 0.67 -4.99 -0.76
N ARG A 40 1.03 -5.68 -1.84
CA ARG A 40 0.33 -6.87 -2.35
C ARG A 40 1.12 -8.12 -2.03
N PHE A 41 0.43 -9.14 -1.56
CA PHE A 41 1.00 -10.48 -1.34
C PHE A 41 0.78 -11.37 -2.57
N ASP A 42 1.76 -12.20 -2.92
CA ASP A 42 1.63 -13.19 -3.98
C ASP A 42 0.88 -14.46 -3.51
N ARG A 43 -0.18 -14.24 -2.73
CA ARG A 43 -1.13 -15.26 -2.33
C ARG A 43 -2.44 -15.04 -3.06
N VAL A 44 -2.94 -16.11 -3.67
CA VAL A 44 -4.25 -16.11 -4.30
C VAL A 44 -5.27 -16.71 -3.34
N PHE A 45 -6.36 -16.00 -3.15
CA PHE A 45 -7.50 -16.42 -2.34
C PHE A 45 -8.70 -16.73 -3.22
N GLU A 46 -9.51 -17.69 -2.78
CA GLU A 46 -10.82 -17.95 -3.33
C GLU A 46 -11.88 -17.21 -2.51
N VAL A 47 -12.70 -16.42 -3.18
CA VAL A 47 -13.77 -15.63 -2.56
C VAL A 47 -15.08 -15.75 -3.33
N ASP A 48 -16.20 -15.69 -2.61
CA ASP A 48 -17.55 -15.71 -3.18
C ASP A 48 -18.03 -14.32 -3.64
N GLY A 49 -17.28 -13.26 -3.32
CA GLY A 49 -17.61 -11.87 -3.63
C GLY A 49 -16.41 -10.92 -3.43
N LEU A 50 -16.59 -9.65 -3.78
CA LEU A 50 -15.57 -8.59 -3.67
C LEU A 50 -15.81 -7.63 -2.49
N ASP A 51 -16.78 -7.93 -1.63
CA ASP A 51 -17.22 -7.06 -0.54
C ASP A 51 -16.53 -7.34 0.80
N ARG A 52 -15.72 -8.41 0.89
CA ARG A 52 -15.12 -8.86 2.15
C ARG A 52 -13.68 -9.30 1.96
N GLU A 53 -12.89 -9.08 3.00
CA GLU A 53 -11.54 -9.59 3.09
C GLU A 53 -11.55 -11.14 3.09
N PRO A 54 -10.69 -11.80 2.29
CA PRO A 54 -10.59 -13.25 2.30
C PRO A 54 -10.11 -13.78 3.65
N PRO A 55 -10.60 -14.96 4.11
CA PRO A 55 -10.08 -15.60 5.31
C PRO A 55 -8.55 -15.79 5.24
N GLY A 56 -7.84 -15.34 6.27
CA GLY A 56 -6.39 -15.46 6.38
C GLY A 56 -5.58 -14.36 5.68
N ALA A 57 -6.19 -13.45 4.93
CA ALA A 57 -5.46 -12.32 4.32
C ALA A 57 -4.86 -11.39 5.40
N THR A 58 -5.56 -11.19 6.51
CA THR A 58 -5.06 -10.41 7.66
C THR A 58 -3.79 -11.02 8.24
N LEU A 59 -3.66 -12.35 8.25
CA LEU A 59 -2.46 -13.02 8.77
C LEU A 59 -1.23 -12.72 7.91
N LEU A 60 -1.39 -12.64 6.59
CA LEU A 60 -0.30 -12.18 5.70
C LEU A 60 0.04 -10.72 5.98
N ASN A 61 -0.99 -9.88 6.17
CA ASN A 61 -0.78 -8.48 6.53
C ASN A 61 0.02 -8.34 7.83
N VAL A 62 -0.25 -9.16 8.84
CA VAL A 62 0.51 -9.14 10.10
C VAL A 62 1.91 -9.75 9.93
N GLY A 63 2.06 -10.75 9.06
CA GLY A 63 3.34 -11.42 8.81
C GLY A 63 4.38 -10.59 8.06
N LEU A 64 4.04 -9.41 7.56
CA LEU A 64 4.99 -8.48 6.98
C LEU A 64 5.08 -7.21 7.81
N ARG A 65 6.17 -7.09 8.58
CA ARG A 65 6.48 -5.85 9.28
C ARG A 65 7.09 -4.87 8.30
N VAL A 66 6.60 -3.66 8.33
CA VAL A 66 7.11 -2.54 7.54
C VAL A 66 7.68 -1.53 8.53
N SER A 67 8.68 -0.75 8.11
CA SER A 67 9.01 0.51 8.77
C SER A 67 9.32 1.55 7.74
N PHE A 68 9.10 2.81 8.09
CA PHE A 68 9.52 3.94 7.30
C PHE A 68 10.18 4.95 8.21
N ASP A 69 11.37 5.40 7.84
CA ASP A 69 11.95 6.61 8.39
C ASP A 69 12.59 7.45 7.28
N GLN A 70 12.63 8.77 7.45
CA GLN A 70 13.12 9.65 6.39
C GLN A 70 14.60 9.40 6.02
N GLY A 71 15.42 8.91 6.95
CA GLY A 71 16.85 8.70 6.74
C GLY A 71 17.17 7.41 5.97
N HIS A 72 16.44 6.33 6.25
CA HIS A 72 16.69 5.00 5.67
C HIS A 72 15.62 4.56 4.67
N GLY A 73 14.53 5.30 4.54
CA GLY A 73 13.41 4.98 3.68
C GLY A 73 12.61 3.76 4.17
N LEU A 74 11.96 3.11 3.22
CA LEU A 74 11.07 1.98 3.48
C LEU A 74 11.87 0.68 3.70
N ARG A 75 11.57 -0.01 4.79
CA ARG A 75 12.18 -1.30 5.16
C ARG A 75 11.11 -2.34 5.45
N PHE A 76 11.45 -3.60 5.15
CA PHE A 76 10.54 -4.74 5.24
C PHE A 76 11.21 -5.88 5.98
N TRP A 77 10.46 -6.51 6.89
CA TRP A 77 10.86 -7.72 7.60
C TRP A 77 9.74 -8.74 7.52
N PRO A 78 9.88 -9.76 6.65
CA PRO A 78 8.95 -10.88 6.66
C PRO A 78 9.16 -11.70 7.94
N ASP A 79 8.07 -12.06 8.60
CA ASP A 79 8.10 -13.10 9.63
C ASP A 79 8.33 -14.47 8.95
N GLU A 80 8.88 -15.45 9.68
CA GLU A 80 9.22 -16.78 9.14
C GLU A 80 8.00 -17.50 8.53
N ASP A 81 6.81 -17.18 9.02
CA ASP A 81 5.54 -17.73 8.58
C ASP A 81 4.93 -17.00 7.36
N LEU A 82 5.56 -15.92 6.86
CA LEU A 82 5.14 -15.25 5.61
C LEU A 82 5.56 -16.13 4.43
N ASP A 83 4.76 -17.17 4.17
CA ASP A 83 5.00 -18.25 3.22
C ASP A 83 4.92 -17.85 1.74
N CYS A 84 4.90 -16.55 1.43
CA CYS A 84 4.75 -16.03 0.08
C CYS A 84 5.51 -14.71 -0.14
N GLY A 85 5.71 -14.34 -1.41
CA GLY A 85 6.31 -13.05 -1.77
C GLY A 85 5.37 -11.87 -1.58
N TRP A 86 5.92 -10.66 -1.64
CA TRP A 86 5.16 -9.41 -1.59
C TRP A 86 5.84 -8.32 -2.43
N GLU A 87 5.08 -7.28 -2.77
CA GLU A 87 5.59 -6.10 -3.47
C GLU A 87 4.81 -4.84 -3.10
N VAL A 88 5.43 -3.67 -3.24
CA VAL A 88 4.71 -2.39 -3.25
C VAL A 88 4.05 -2.22 -4.60
N CYS A 89 2.71 -2.27 -4.63
CA CYS A 89 1.95 -2.22 -5.87
C CYS A 89 1.34 -0.84 -6.17
N ASP A 90 1.32 0.08 -5.20
CA ASP A 90 0.78 1.43 -5.39
C ASP A 90 1.38 2.41 -4.39
N TRP A 91 1.41 3.68 -4.77
CA TRP A 91 1.95 4.77 -3.97
C TRP A 91 0.85 5.81 -3.75
N LEU A 92 0.68 6.24 -2.51
CA LEU A 92 -0.47 7.04 -2.10
C LEU A 92 -0.04 8.41 -1.62
N VAL A 93 -0.80 9.42 -2.03
CA VAL A 93 -0.91 10.68 -1.32
C VAL A 93 -2.26 10.71 -0.61
N TYR A 94 -2.25 11.14 0.65
CA TYR A 94 -3.48 11.41 1.39
C TYR A 94 -3.84 12.88 1.20
N GLU A 95 -4.95 13.16 0.51
CA GLU A 95 -5.47 14.50 0.32
C GLU A 95 -6.58 14.79 1.34
N PRO A 96 -6.60 15.97 1.99
CA PRO A 96 -7.65 16.28 2.93
C PRO A 96 -8.99 16.49 2.23
N VAL A 97 -10.05 15.99 2.86
CA VAL A 97 -11.42 16.15 2.36
C VAL A 97 -12.17 17.21 3.15
N ALA A 98 -13.43 17.47 2.78
CA ALA A 98 -14.26 18.49 3.42
C ALA A 98 -14.54 18.22 4.90
N TRP A 99 -14.48 16.95 5.33
CA TRP A 99 -14.66 16.56 6.72
C TRP A 99 -13.39 16.83 7.54
N PRO A 100 -13.51 17.48 8.72
CA PRO A 100 -12.36 17.73 9.59
C PRO A 100 -11.61 16.44 9.90
N TYR A 101 -10.28 16.54 9.97
CA TYR A 101 -9.39 15.42 10.32
C TYR A 101 -9.49 14.19 9.42
N THR A 102 -10.10 14.32 8.25
CA THR A 102 -10.29 13.22 7.30
C THR A 102 -9.46 13.45 6.06
N VAL A 103 -8.86 12.39 5.55
CA VAL A 103 -8.11 12.37 4.30
C VAL A 103 -8.66 11.26 3.39
N ALA A 104 -8.46 11.42 2.09
CA ALA A 104 -8.75 10.41 1.09
C ALA A 104 -7.44 9.97 0.43
N PRO A 105 -7.18 8.67 0.30
CA PRO A 105 -6.06 8.17 -0.47
C PRO A 105 -6.25 8.48 -1.95
N ARG A 106 -5.16 8.84 -2.62
CA ARG A 106 -5.07 8.98 -4.06
C ARG A 106 -3.80 8.32 -4.57
N SER A 107 -3.95 7.39 -5.51
CA SER A 107 -2.83 6.76 -6.21
C SER A 107 -2.05 7.78 -7.03
N VAL A 108 -0.73 7.71 -6.95
CA VAL A 108 0.22 8.53 -7.70
C VAL A 108 1.37 7.67 -8.21
N ASP A 109 2.08 8.15 -9.23
CA ASP A 109 3.30 7.50 -9.68
C ASP A 109 4.37 7.53 -8.59
N ARG A 110 5.23 6.51 -8.56
CA ARG A 110 6.35 6.42 -7.62
C ARG A 110 7.23 7.69 -7.61
N GLY A 111 7.54 8.24 -8.78
CA GLY A 111 8.37 9.46 -8.88
C GLY A 111 7.68 10.70 -8.31
N VAL A 112 6.34 10.77 -8.39
CA VAL A 112 5.57 11.82 -7.72
C VAL A 112 5.66 11.63 -6.20
N PHE A 113 5.45 10.42 -5.71
CA PHE A 113 5.56 10.08 -4.29
C PHE A 113 6.93 10.45 -3.73
N GLU A 114 8.01 9.99 -4.36
CA GLU A 114 9.39 10.24 -3.92
C GLU A 114 9.70 11.76 -3.95
N GLY A 115 9.21 12.48 -4.95
CA GLY A 115 9.34 13.93 -5.00
C GLY A 115 8.57 14.66 -3.90
N LEU A 116 7.37 14.20 -3.53
CA LEU A 116 6.62 14.75 -2.41
C LEU A 116 7.32 14.47 -1.08
N LEU A 117 7.88 13.26 -0.93
CA LEU A 117 8.66 12.88 0.25
C LEU A 117 9.90 13.77 0.41
N ASP A 118 10.66 14.00 -0.67
CA ASP A 118 11.84 14.87 -0.66
C ASP A 118 11.50 16.32 -0.24
N ARG A 119 10.36 16.86 -0.71
CA ARG A 119 9.97 18.25 -0.44
C ARG A 119 9.26 18.47 0.89
N TYR A 120 8.50 17.48 1.35
CA TYR A 120 7.56 17.65 2.47
C TYR A 120 7.75 16.65 3.60
N GLY A 121 8.66 15.68 3.48
CA GLY A 121 8.89 14.67 4.50
C GLY A 121 9.08 15.27 5.89
N ASP A 122 9.90 16.32 6.00
CA ASP A 122 10.23 16.97 7.29
C ASP A 122 9.02 17.67 7.95
N LEU A 123 7.92 17.84 7.22
CA LEU A 123 6.67 18.42 7.72
C LEU A 123 5.65 17.36 8.16
N LEU A 124 5.97 16.09 7.93
CA LEU A 124 5.15 14.94 8.27
C LEU A 124 5.80 14.18 9.43
N VAL A 125 4.98 13.45 10.17
CA VAL A 125 5.37 12.58 11.27
C VAL A 125 5.14 11.14 10.85
N GLU A 126 6.09 10.28 11.21
CA GLU A 126 6.02 8.84 10.98
C GLU A 126 4.82 8.23 11.73
N ASP A 127 4.03 7.40 11.04
CA ASP A 127 3.03 6.57 11.71
C ASP A 127 3.77 5.44 12.44
N GLU A 128 3.90 5.54 13.76
CA GLU A 128 4.55 4.54 14.61
C GLU A 128 3.84 3.17 14.56
N HIS A 129 2.58 3.15 14.12
CA HIS A 129 1.78 1.92 14.05
C HIS A 129 1.67 1.35 12.64
N LEU A 130 2.07 2.12 11.62
CA LEU A 130 1.96 1.80 10.20
C LEU A 130 0.63 1.11 9.89
N SER A 131 -0.42 1.77 10.35
CA SER A 131 -1.72 1.16 10.44
C SER A 131 -2.22 0.78 9.05
N THR A 132 -2.92 -0.35 8.99
CA THR A 132 -3.69 -0.72 7.82
C THR A 132 -5.13 -0.34 8.10
N THR A 133 -5.66 0.57 7.30
CA THR A 133 -7.04 1.05 7.41
C THR A 133 -7.92 0.51 6.28
N SER A 134 -7.31 0.03 5.21
CA SER A 134 -8.02 -0.42 4.02
C SER A 134 -7.30 -1.56 3.30
N PHE A 135 -8.07 -2.26 2.47
CA PHE A 135 -7.55 -3.27 1.56
C PHE A 135 -8.21 -3.15 0.20
N ARG A 136 -7.55 -3.69 -0.81
CA ARG A 136 -8.06 -3.82 -2.18
C ARG A 136 -8.00 -5.27 -2.61
N LEU A 137 -9.07 -5.71 -3.26
CA LEU A 137 -9.14 -7.02 -3.89
C LEU A 137 -8.82 -6.88 -5.36
N GLU A 138 -7.80 -7.59 -5.81
CA GLU A 138 -7.31 -7.54 -7.18
C GLU A 138 -7.64 -8.87 -7.89
N PRO A 139 -8.60 -8.88 -8.84
CA PRO A 139 -8.97 -10.10 -9.55
C PRO A 139 -7.77 -10.72 -10.29
N VAL A 140 -7.57 -12.01 -10.12
CA VAL A 140 -6.59 -12.78 -10.89
C VAL A 140 -7.28 -13.25 -12.17
N SER A 141 -6.88 -12.71 -13.32
CA SER A 141 -7.27 -13.25 -14.62
C SER A 141 -6.93 -14.73 -14.69
N SER A 142 -7.88 -15.56 -15.12
CA SER A 142 -7.73 -17.02 -15.27
C SER A 142 -6.80 -17.45 -16.42
N ALA A 143 -6.11 -16.52 -17.08
CA ALA A 143 -5.13 -16.83 -18.12
C ALA A 143 -3.70 -16.84 -17.55
N SER A 144 -3.30 -17.96 -16.95
CA SER A 144 -1.88 -18.35 -16.97
C SER A 144 -1.79 -19.66 -17.75
N PRO A 145 -1.02 -19.72 -18.86
CA PRO A 145 -0.92 -20.94 -19.64
C PRO A 145 -0.26 -22.03 -18.82
N VAL A 146 -0.87 -23.22 -18.82
CA VAL A 146 -0.21 -24.44 -18.41
C VAL A 146 0.99 -24.62 -19.33
N VAL A 147 2.21 -24.45 -18.81
CA VAL A 147 3.40 -24.99 -19.47
C VAL A 147 3.31 -26.49 -19.32
N LEU A 148 2.71 -27.15 -20.31
CA LEU A 148 2.82 -28.60 -20.45
C LEU A 148 4.29 -28.89 -20.76
N ALA A 149 5.02 -29.32 -19.73
CA ALA A 149 6.27 -30.02 -19.92
C ALA A 149 5.98 -31.32 -20.69
N GLY A 150 6.29 -31.30 -21.98
CA GLY A 150 6.25 -32.48 -22.85
C GLY A 150 6.81 -32.05 -24.20
N GLY A 151 7.85 -32.63 -24.74
CA GLY A 151 8.59 -33.85 -24.44
C GLY A 151 9.50 -34.04 -25.65
N ARG A 152 10.67 -34.64 -25.45
CA ARG A 152 11.56 -35.02 -26.56
C ARG A 152 10.79 -35.82 -27.62
N SER A 153 11.06 -35.54 -28.89
CA SER A 153 10.94 -36.56 -29.93
C SER A 153 11.96 -36.32 -31.04
N ALA A 154 12.76 -37.38 -31.21
CA ALA A 154 13.59 -37.82 -32.32
C ALA A 154 14.41 -36.79 -33.12
#